data_AF-A0A0G0ZZW4-F1
#
_entry.id   AF-A0A0G0ZZW4-F1
#
_cell.length_a   1.000
_cell.length_b   1.000
_cell.length_c   1.000
_cell.angle_alpha   90.00
_cell.angle_beta   90.00
_cell.angle_gamma   90.00
#
_symmetry.space_group_name_H-M   'P 1'
#
loop_
_entity.id
_entity.type
_entity.pdbx_description
1 polymer ?
#
loop_
_entity_poly.entity_id
_entity_poly.type
_entity_poly.pdbx_seq_one_letter_code
_entity_poly.pdbx_strand_id
1 'polypeptide(L)'
;MFDREDVRIKSGMTAQTTITTQSKEKALALSYSCVSFDQQNRPFVVLKNGARIFINMGIAGSDGSVEIISGLRAGQKVAYPQETK
;
A
#
# COMPACT_ATOMS: atom_id res chain seq x y z
N MET A 1 -34.37 -4.95 -4.13
CA MET A 1 -35.25 -4.06 -3.35
C MET A 1 -34.55 -3.83 -2.01
N PHE A 2 -33.97 -2.64 -1.79
CA PHE A 2 -33.29 -2.27 -0.54
C PHE A 2 -34.36 -1.81 0.46
N ASP A 3 -35.03 -2.77 1.08
CA ASP A 3 -36.07 -2.48 2.07
C ASP A 3 -35.46 -2.64 3.46
N ARG A 4 -35.21 -1.53 4.15
CA ARG A 4 -35.02 -1.43 5.60
C ARG A 4 -34.82 0.04 5.98
N GLU A 5 -35.93 0.70 6.30
CA GLU A 5 -35.88 1.88 7.17
C GLU A 5 -35.42 1.43 8.56
N ASP A 6 -34.10 1.38 8.76
CA ASP A 6 -33.54 1.22 10.11
C ASP A 6 -33.75 2.56 10.85
N VAL A 7 -34.57 2.53 11.91
CA VAL A 7 -34.96 3.71 12.72
C VAL A 7 -33.75 4.49 13.28
N ARG A 8 -32.56 3.88 13.27
CA ARG A 8 -31.30 4.52 13.67
C ARG A 8 -30.70 5.45 12.61
N ILE A 9 -31.06 5.29 11.33
CA ILE A 9 -30.54 6.08 10.22
C ILE A 9 -31.59 7.14 9.84
N LYS A 10 -31.38 8.37 10.30
CA LYS A 10 -32.29 9.49 9.99
C LYS A 10 -31.80 10.27 8.78
N SER A 11 -32.74 10.70 7.94
CA SER A 11 -32.48 11.63 6.84
C SER A 11 -31.80 12.90 7.38
N GLY A 12 -30.66 13.27 6.77
CA GLY A 12 -29.82 14.40 7.23
C GLY A 12 -28.59 13.99 8.05
N MET A 13 -28.42 12.70 8.37
CA MET A 13 -27.15 12.19 8.91
C MET A 13 -26.11 12.02 7.80
N THR A 14 -24.90 12.51 8.04
CA THR A 14 -23.75 12.23 7.15
C THR A 14 -23.35 10.77 7.30
N ALA A 15 -23.45 10.00 6.21
CA ALA A 15 -22.96 8.63 6.17
C ALA A 15 -21.54 8.58 5.62
N GLN A 16 -20.68 7.80 6.27
CA GLN A 16 -19.39 7.41 5.73
C GLN A 16 -19.50 5.98 5.20
N THR A 17 -19.29 5.81 3.90
CA THR A 17 -19.27 4.49 3.25
C THR A 17 -17.84 4.13 2.88
N THR A 18 -17.40 2.94 3.26
CA THR A 18 -16.13 2.36 2.81
C THR A 18 -16.39 1.44 1.62
N ILE A 19 -15.71 1.70 0.50
CA ILE A 19 -15.80 0.87 -0.71
C ILE A 19 -14.48 0.12 -0.87
N THR A 20 -14.53 -1.22 -0.84
CA THR A 20 -13.38 -2.07 -1.16
C THR A 20 -13.39 -2.40 -2.64
N THR A 21 -12.42 -1.90 -3.40
CA THR A 21 -12.38 -2.02 -4.87
C THR A 21 -11.69 -3.30 -5.35
N GLN A 22 -10.66 -3.77 -4.64
CA GLN A 22 -9.91 -4.97 -5.01
C GLN A 22 -9.30 -5.62 -3.77
N SER A 23 -9.29 -6.95 -3.74
CA SER A 23 -8.57 -7.76 -2.75
C SER A 23 -7.79 -8.84 -3.49
N LYS A 24 -6.53 -9.04 -3.09
CA LYS A 24 -5.64 -10.01 -3.73
C LYS A 24 -4.90 -10.80 -2.66
N GLU A 25 -5.17 -12.10 -2.62
CA GLU A 25 -4.43 -12.99 -1.74
C GLU A 25 -3.03 -13.24 -2.30
N LYS A 26 -2.02 -13.29 -1.42
CA LYS A 26 -0.59 -13.51 -1.75
C LYS A 26 0.11 -12.36 -2.49
N ALA A 27 -0.37 -11.13 -2.36
CA ALA A 27 0.37 -9.96 -2.80
C ALA A 27 1.54 -9.63 -1.85
N LEU A 28 2.67 -9.21 -2.41
CA LEU A 28 3.75 -8.62 -1.64
C LEU A 28 3.39 -7.16 -1.36
N ALA A 29 3.14 -6.82 -0.11
CA ALA A 29 2.88 -5.46 0.32
C ALA A 29 4.06 -4.93 1.17
N LEU A 30 4.45 -3.69 0.91
CA LEU A 30 5.43 -2.96 1.71
C LEU A 30 4.86 -1.59 2.09
N SER A 31 5.36 -1.01 3.17
CA SER A 31 5.07 0.39 3.47
C SER A 31 5.63 1.28 2.36
N TYR A 32 4.84 2.25 1.89
CA TYR A 32 5.30 3.22 0.88
C TYR A 32 6.55 3.98 1.36
N SER A 33 6.69 4.17 2.68
CA SER A 33 7.87 4.78 3.29
C SER A 33 9.18 4.06 2.99
N CYS A 34 9.15 2.77 2.64
CA CYS A 34 10.36 1.99 2.32
C CYS A 34 10.79 2.10 0.85
N VAL A 35 10.00 2.78 0.03
CA VAL A 35 10.31 3.00 -1.38
C VAL A 35 11.07 4.30 -1.55
N SER A 36 12.17 4.24 -2.28
CA SER A 36 12.94 5.41 -2.71
C SER A 36 12.87 5.56 -4.22
N PHE A 37 13.05 6.77 -4.72
CA PHE A 37 13.07 7.06 -6.15
C PHE A 37 14.46 7.51 -6.57
N ASP A 38 14.93 7.04 -7.72
CA ASP A 38 16.19 7.53 -8.29
C ASP A 38 16.00 8.90 -8.95
N GLN A 39 17.07 9.48 -9.49
CA GLN A 39 17.03 10.77 -10.20
C GLN A 39 16.13 10.75 -11.44
N GLN A 40 15.79 9.57 -11.97
CA GLN A 40 14.89 9.36 -13.10
C GLN A 40 13.47 8.98 -12.65
N ASN A 41 13.17 9.16 -11.36
CA ASN A 41 11.89 8.82 -10.74
C ASN A 41 11.52 7.33 -10.83
N ARG A 42 12.52 6.43 -10.88
CA ARG A 42 12.29 4.98 -10.86
C ARG A 42 12.28 4.47 -9.42
N PRO A 43 11.23 3.73 -9.03
CA PRO A 43 11.11 3.20 -7.66
C PRO A 43 12.10 2.06 -7.41
N PHE A 44 12.78 2.13 -6.27
CA PHE A 44 13.68 1.10 -5.78
C PHE A 44 13.55 0.95 -4.26
N VAL A 45 13.92 -0.22 -3.76
CA VAL A 45 14.04 -0.48 -2.31
C VAL A 45 15.47 -0.84 -1.96
N VAL A 46 15.86 -0.55 -0.72
CA VAL A 46 17.16 -0.94 -0.18
C VAL A 46 16.97 -2.17 0.70
N LEU A 47 17.62 -3.27 0.34
CA LEU A 47 17.66 -4.46 1.17
C LEU A 47 18.53 -4.24 2.42
N LYS A 48 18.33 -5.05 3.46
CA LYS A 48 19.13 -4.97 4.69
C LYS A 48 20.64 -5.15 4.47
N ASN A 49 21.06 -5.76 3.36
CA ASN A 49 22.46 -5.89 2.96
C ASN A 49 23.01 -4.65 2.19
N GLY A 50 22.22 -3.58 2.06
CA GLY A 50 22.58 -2.37 1.33
C GLY A 50 22.34 -2.42 -0.19
N ALA A 51 21.91 -3.56 -0.73
CA ALA A 51 21.65 -3.69 -2.15
C ALA A 51 20.38 -2.92 -2.56
N ARG A 52 20.49 -2.13 -3.64
CA ARG A 52 19.34 -1.44 -4.25
C ARG A 52 18.70 -2.35 -5.28
N ILE A 53 17.39 -2.52 -5.17
CA ILE A 53 16.61 -3.31 -6.11
C ILE A 53 15.51 -2.44 -6.68
N PHE A 54 15.51 -2.29 -8.01
CA PHE A 54 14.40 -1.66 -8.72
C PHE A 54 13.18 -2.56 -8.63
N ILE A 55 12.05 -1.93 -8.31
CA ILE A 55 10.76 -2.62 -8.14
C ILE A 55 9.73 -2.00 -9.06
N ASN A 56 8.70 -2.77 -9.40
CA ASN A 56 7.48 -2.20 -9.96
C ASN A 56 6.41 -2.21 -8.89
N MET A 57 5.87 -1.03 -8.62
CA MET A 57 4.76 -0.84 -7.70
C MET A 57 3.43 -0.95 -8.43
N GLY A 58 2.43 -1.50 -7.74
CA GLY A 58 1.04 -1.52 -8.15
C GLY A 58 0.23 -0.51 -7.38
N ILE A 59 -0.90 -0.97 -6.86
CA ILE A 59 -1.86 -0.11 -6.17
C ILE A 59 -1.30 0.29 -4.80
N ALA A 60 -1.46 1.58 -4.46
CA ALA A 60 -1.27 2.07 -3.11
C ALA A 60 -2.57 1.89 -2.32
N GLY A 61 -2.48 1.14 -1.21
CA GLY A 61 -3.56 0.96 -0.27
C GLY A 61 -3.81 2.24 0.53
N SER A 62 -5.06 2.43 0.97
CA SER A 62 -5.45 3.54 1.84
C SER A 62 -4.80 3.48 3.24
N ASP A 63 -4.18 2.35 3.58
CA ASP A 63 -3.44 2.09 4.82
C ASP A 63 -1.95 2.50 4.72
N GLY A 64 -1.51 3.09 3.61
CA GLY A 64 -0.12 3.48 3.38
C GLY A 64 0.78 2.32 2.91
N SER A 65 0.19 1.15 2.66
CA SER A 65 0.87 0.05 1.99
C SER A 65 0.89 0.26 0.47
N VAL A 66 1.88 -0.31 -0.20
CA VAL A 66 1.98 -0.36 -1.66
C VAL A 66 2.20 -1.80 -2.10
N GLU A 67 1.45 -2.22 -3.12
CA GLU A 67 1.64 -3.52 -3.75
C GLU A 67 2.94 -3.52 -4.55
N ILE A 68 3.73 -4.58 -4.42
CA ILE A 68 4.90 -4.85 -5.25
C ILE A 68 4.53 -5.89 -6.30
N ILE A 69 4.50 -5.47 -7.56
CA ILE A 69 4.21 -6.33 -8.71
C ILE A 69 5.44 -7.17 -9.07
N SER A 70 6.63 -6.56 -9.06
CA SER A 70 7.87 -7.25 -9.41
C SER A 70 9.10 -6.57 -8.81
N GLY A 71 10.23 -7.28 -8.87
CA GLY A 71 11.52 -6.84 -8.34
C GLY A 71 11.86 -7.42 -6.97
N LEU A 72 10.86 -7.78 -6.17
CA LEU A 72 11.05 -8.37 -4.84
C LEU A 72 10.46 -9.78 -4.73
N ARG A 73 11.05 -10.60 -3.86
CA ARG A 73 10.54 -11.94 -3.52
C ARG A 73 10.14 -12.01 -2.05
N ALA A 74 9.14 -12.84 -1.75
CA ALA A 74 8.74 -13.16 -0.40
C ALA A 74 9.94 -13.68 0.43
N GLY A 75 10.11 -13.15 1.63
CA GLY A 75 11.22 -13.47 2.54
C GLY A 75 12.43 -12.53 2.45
N GLN A 76 12.50 -11.65 1.46
CA GLN A 76 13.55 -10.62 1.41
C GLN A 76 13.29 -9.53 2.46
N LYS A 77 14.33 -9.19 3.24
CA LYS A 77 14.26 -8.15 4.28
C LYS A 77 14.66 -6.80 3.70
N VAL A 78 13.69 -5.90 3.61
CA VAL A 78 13.89 -4.50 3.23
C VAL A 78 14.33 -3.69 4.45
N ALA A 79 15.29 -2.80 4.27
CA ALA A 79 15.66 -1.83 5.30
C ALA A 79 14.62 -0.72 5.33
N TYR A 80 14.12 -0.38 6.52
CA TYR A 80 13.43 0.90 6.69
C TYR A 80 14.44 2.02 6.45
N PRO A 81 14.15 3.01 5.59
CA PRO A 81 15.01 4.18 5.49
C PRO A 81 15.08 4.80 6.88
N GLN A 82 16.25 4.72 7.48
CA GLN A 82 16.55 5.50 8.67
C GLN A 82 16.67 6.93 8.19
N GLU A 83 15.86 7.84 8.72
CA GLU A 83 16.14 9.27 8.59
C GLU A 83 17.55 9.49 9.13
N THR A 84 18.49 9.81 8.24
CA THR A 84 19.76 10.38 8.67
C THR A 84 19.44 11.77 9.22
N LYS A 85 19.35 11.84 10.54
CA LYS A 85 19.22 13.09 11.30
C LYS A 85 20.50 13.91 11.20
#